data_AF-A0ABD5SX23-F1
#
_entry.id   AF-A0ABD5SX23-F1
#
_cell.length_a   1.000
_cell.length_b   1.000
_cell.length_c   1.000
_cell.angle_alpha   90.00
_cell.angle_beta   90.00
_cell.angle_gamma   90.00
#
_symmetry.space_group_name_H-M   'P 1'
#
loop_
_entity.id
_entity.type
_entity.pdbx_description
1 polymer ?
#
loop_
_entity_poly.entity_id
_entity_poly.type
_entity_poly.pdbx_seq_one_letter_code
_entity_poly.pdbx_strand_id
1 'polypeptide(L)'
;MVLIVEYEIETPILRRTVDAVSRIDVEEIYRSETGETKLICWAYGDSLEDVDVALDDDETIREYSLLEEADGRRLYSVTLSEQGQKHLTYPTAAEYDIGFHEITVMAVTKIRARVPTREALFAYRDVCREKDIPFRIQRLFRESNPSSDRYGITDSQREALLVALEEGYFDVPRGTTLSAVAEQLDISAQALSARLRRGQANLLQNTVSERTPS
;
A
#
# COMPACT_ATOMS: atom_id res chain seq x y z
N MET A 1 15.83 -1.06 14.75
CA MET A 1 15.34 0.16 14.07
C MET A 1 14.31 -0.32 13.07
N VAL A 2 13.09 0.21 13.17
CA VAL A 2 11.95 -0.24 12.38
C VAL A 2 12.10 0.19 10.91
N LEU A 3 11.62 -0.66 10.02
CA LEU A 3 11.71 -0.51 8.57
C LEU A 3 10.30 -0.53 7.97
N ILE A 4 10.11 0.22 6.89
CA ILE A 4 9.00 0.01 5.96
C ILE A 4 9.55 -0.76 4.76
N VAL A 5 8.87 -1.84 4.41
CA VAL A 5 9.28 -2.74 3.33
C VAL A 5 8.10 -2.90 2.39
N GLU A 6 8.37 -2.74 1.10
CA GLU A 6 7.46 -3.09 0.02
C GLU A 6 8.01 -4.34 -0.66
N TYR A 7 7.19 -5.38 -0.75
CA TYR A 7 7.57 -6.64 -1.35
C TYR A 7 6.39 -7.28 -2.08
N GLU A 8 6.72 -8.20 -2.96
CA GLU A 8 5.77 -8.98 -3.74
C GLU A 8 5.85 -10.45 -3.32
N ILE A 9 4.69 -11.07 -3.22
CA ILE A 9 4.56 -12.52 -3.05
C ILE A 9 3.65 -13.12 -4.12
N GLU A 10 3.95 -14.35 -4.50
CA GLU A 10 3.12 -15.16 -5.39
C GLU A 10 2.32 -16.16 -4.54
N THR A 11 1.21 -15.70 -3.98
CA THR A 11 0.27 -16.52 -3.21
C THR A 11 -0.95 -16.87 -4.07
N PRO A 12 -1.55 -18.06 -3.92
CA PRO A 12 -2.77 -18.42 -4.64
C PRO A 12 -4.03 -17.69 -4.12
N ILE A 13 -3.96 -17.04 -2.95
CA ILE A 13 -5.12 -16.36 -2.35
C ILE A 13 -5.64 -15.26 -3.29
N LEU A 14 -6.93 -15.35 -3.66
CA LEU A 14 -7.63 -14.44 -4.59
C LEU A 14 -7.03 -14.39 -6.00
N ARG A 15 -6.17 -15.35 -6.35
CA ARG A 15 -5.40 -15.35 -7.61
C ARG A 15 -6.30 -15.50 -8.84
N ARG A 16 -7.34 -16.34 -8.77
CA ARG A 16 -8.32 -16.45 -9.86
C ARG A 16 -9.25 -15.27 -9.89
N THR A 17 -9.70 -14.83 -8.71
CA THR A 17 -10.63 -13.70 -8.57
C THR A 17 -10.09 -12.44 -9.25
N VAL A 18 -8.82 -12.11 -9.00
CA VAL A 18 -8.23 -10.87 -9.52
C VAL A 18 -8.06 -10.88 -11.05
N ASP A 19 -8.11 -12.03 -11.73
CA ASP A 19 -8.00 -12.08 -13.19
C ASP A 19 -9.25 -11.51 -13.90
N ALA A 20 -10.38 -11.40 -13.17
CA ALA A 20 -11.61 -10.75 -13.64
C ALA A 20 -11.64 -9.24 -13.38
N VAL A 21 -10.64 -8.69 -12.67
CA VAL A 21 -10.60 -7.28 -12.25
C VAL A 21 -9.22 -6.66 -12.46
N SER A 22 -9.12 -5.34 -12.29
CA SER A 22 -7.84 -4.64 -12.40
C SER A 22 -6.97 -4.80 -11.14
N ARG A 23 -7.60 -4.83 -9.96
CA ARG A 23 -6.96 -5.08 -8.66
C ARG A 23 -7.97 -5.44 -7.58
N ILE A 24 -7.47 -6.04 -6.51
CA ILE A 24 -8.20 -6.21 -5.25
C ILE A 24 -7.36 -5.62 -4.11
N ASP A 25 -7.93 -4.73 -3.31
CA ASP A 25 -7.30 -4.19 -2.11
C ASP A 25 -7.92 -4.85 -0.86
N VAL A 26 -7.10 -5.49 -0.02
CA VAL A 26 -7.57 -6.07 1.25
C VAL A 26 -7.47 -5.02 2.34
N GLU A 27 -8.61 -4.63 2.89
CA GLU A 27 -8.70 -3.64 3.98
C GLU A 27 -8.45 -4.28 5.33
N GLU A 28 -9.08 -5.43 5.58
CA GLU A 28 -9.07 -6.07 6.90
C GLU A 28 -8.89 -7.58 6.79
N ILE A 29 -8.19 -8.13 7.77
CA ILE A 29 -8.02 -9.57 7.95
C ILE A 29 -8.51 -9.92 9.35
N TYR A 30 -9.60 -10.69 9.41
CA TYR A 30 -10.11 -11.21 10.66
C TYR A 30 -9.81 -12.69 10.80
N ARG A 31 -9.53 -13.11 12.02
CA ARG A 31 -9.52 -14.52 12.39
C ARG A 31 -10.59 -14.73 13.45
N SER A 32 -11.54 -15.62 13.18
CA SER A 32 -12.56 -16.01 14.15
C SER A 32 -11.98 -16.89 15.26
N GLU A 33 -12.72 -17.02 16.37
CA GLU A 33 -12.37 -17.96 17.44
C GLU A 33 -12.33 -19.43 16.96
N THR A 34 -13.12 -19.75 15.92
CA THR A 34 -13.15 -21.08 15.29
C THR A 34 -11.96 -21.31 14.34
N GLY A 35 -11.10 -20.32 14.14
CA GLY A 35 -9.91 -20.39 13.29
C GLY A 35 -10.14 -20.01 11.82
N GLU A 36 -11.37 -19.71 11.43
CA GLU A 36 -11.69 -19.24 10.08
C GLU A 36 -11.07 -17.86 9.85
N THR A 37 -10.48 -17.66 8.67
CA THR A 37 -9.92 -16.37 8.28
C THR A 37 -10.84 -15.70 7.27
N LYS A 38 -11.25 -14.46 7.57
CA LYS A 38 -12.05 -13.61 6.69
C LYS A 38 -11.24 -12.42 6.21
N LEU A 39 -11.44 -12.06 4.95
CA LEU A 39 -10.87 -10.87 4.31
C LEU A 39 -12.00 -9.90 3.98
N ILE A 40 -11.84 -8.63 4.32
CA ILE A 40 -12.65 -7.54 3.76
C ILE A 40 -11.84 -6.93 2.64
N CYS A 41 -12.37 -6.91 1.42
CA CYS A 41 -11.61 -6.45 0.26
C CYS A 41 -12.46 -5.72 -0.78
N TRP A 42 -11.87 -4.68 -1.38
CA TRP A 42 -12.43 -3.96 -2.51
C TRP A 42 -11.94 -4.57 -3.82
N ALA A 43 -12.85 -4.91 -4.72
CA ALA A 43 -12.55 -5.26 -6.10
C ALA A 43 -12.80 -4.06 -7.03
N TYR A 44 -11.86 -3.82 -7.95
CA TYR A 44 -11.88 -2.68 -8.88
C TYR A 44 -11.78 -3.16 -10.33
N GLY A 45 -12.69 -2.76 -11.22
CA GLY A 45 -12.63 -3.15 -12.62
C GLY A 45 -13.70 -2.46 -13.47
N ASP A 46 -13.54 -2.55 -14.78
CA ASP A 46 -14.47 -1.93 -15.75
C ASP A 46 -15.82 -2.68 -15.83
N SER A 47 -15.79 -3.99 -15.60
CA SER A 47 -16.95 -4.88 -15.46
C SER A 47 -16.82 -5.63 -14.14
N LEU A 48 -17.69 -5.33 -13.18
CA LEU A 48 -17.72 -6.04 -11.90
C LEU A 48 -18.72 -7.19 -11.87
N GLU A 49 -19.45 -7.41 -12.97
CA GLU A 49 -20.41 -8.51 -13.10
C GLU A 49 -19.71 -9.88 -13.09
N ASP A 50 -18.49 -9.94 -13.62
CA ASP A 50 -17.69 -11.17 -13.69
C ASP A 50 -16.98 -11.51 -12.37
N VAL A 51 -16.97 -10.58 -11.39
CA VAL A 51 -16.29 -10.78 -10.10
C VAL A 51 -16.93 -11.91 -9.32
N ASP A 52 -18.27 -11.96 -9.28
CA ASP A 52 -18.99 -12.97 -8.51
C ASP A 52 -18.72 -14.38 -9.07
N VAL A 53 -18.66 -14.51 -10.40
CA VAL A 53 -18.27 -15.76 -11.08
C VAL A 53 -16.84 -16.13 -10.76
N ALA A 54 -15.91 -15.15 -10.78
CA ALA A 54 -14.52 -15.41 -10.46
C ALA A 54 -14.31 -15.79 -8.98
N LEU A 55 -15.10 -15.23 -8.07
CA LEU A 55 -15.13 -15.60 -6.64
C LEU A 55 -15.66 -17.02 -6.46
N ASP A 56 -16.71 -17.42 -7.19
CA ASP A 56 -17.27 -18.78 -7.17
C ASP A 56 -16.24 -19.83 -7.65
N ASP A 57 -15.44 -19.48 -8.65
CA ASP A 57 -14.42 -20.37 -9.25
C ASP A 57 -13.06 -20.34 -8.53
N ASP A 58 -12.87 -19.49 -7.51
CA ASP A 58 -11.62 -19.37 -6.77
C ASP A 58 -11.55 -20.37 -5.61
N GLU A 59 -10.72 -21.41 -5.78
CA GLU A 59 -10.54 -22.49 -4.80
C GLU A 59 -10.03 -22.02 -3.43
N THR A 60 -9.49 -20.80 -3.33
CA THR A 60 -9.06 -20.22 -2.06
C THR A 60 -10.21 -19.65 -1.22
N ILE A 61 -11.41 -19.60 -1.79
CA ILE A 61 -12.62 -19.04 -1.19
C ILE A 61 -13.58 -20.16 -0.80
N ARG A 62 -14.15 -20.04 0.40
CA ARG A 62 -15.19 -20.96 0.90
C ARG A 62 -16.58 -20.38 0.68
N GLU A 63 -16.73 -19.10 1.01
CA GLU A 63 -17.97 -18.34 0.95
C GLU A 63 -17.62 -16.85 0.86
N TYR A 64 -18.50 -16.06 0.25
CA TYR A 64 -18.39 -14.60 0.23
C TYR A 64 -19.76 -13.94 0.31
N SER A 65 -19.75 -12.65 0.62
CA SER A 65 -20.93 -11.79 0.57
C SER A 65 -20.56 -10.39 0.10
N LEU A 66 -21.33 -9.82 -0.81
CA LEU A 66 -21.26 -8.42 -1.18
C LEU A 66 -21.75 -7.55 0.00
N LEU A 67 -20.91 -6.65 0.48
CA LEU A 67 -21.23 -5.72 1.55
C LEU A 67 -21.68 -4.36 1.00
N GLU A 68 -21.02 -3.89 -0.05
CA GLU A 68 -21.27 -2.58 -0.65
C GLU A 68 -20.91 -2.56 -2.13
N GLU A 69 -21.66 -1.80 -2.92
CA GLU A 69 -21.31 -1.42 -4.29
C GLU A 69 -21.40 0.10 -4.40
N ALA A 70 -20.27 0.75 -4.69
CA ALA A 70 -20.18 2.21 -4.78
C ALA A 70 -19.02 2.60 -5.72
N ASP A 71 -19.17 3.72 -6.44
CA ASP A 71 -18.09 4.34 -7.23
C ASP A 71 -17.33 3.41 -8.20
N GLY A 72 -18.02 2.43 -8.81
CA GLY A 72 -17.38 1.49 -9.75
C GLY A 72 -16.44 0.49 -9.07
N ARG A 73 -16.68 0.16 -7.79
CA ARG A 73 -16.01 -0.90 -7.03
C ARG A 73 -16.99 -1.63 -6.13
N ARG A 74 -16.65 -2.86 -5.75
CA ARG A 74 -17.45 -3.70 -4.86
C ARG A 74 -16.65 -4.13 -3.64
N LEU A 75 -17.26 -4.03 -2.46
CA LEU A 75 -16.68 -4.48 -1.20
C LEU A 75 -17.23 -5.86 -0.85
N TYR A 76 -16.33 -6.82 -0.67
CA TYR A 76 -16.68 -8.18 -0.32
C TYR A 76 -16.14 -8.55 1.07
N SER A 77 -16.94 -9.32 1.81
CA SER A 77 -16.45 -10.15 2.90
C SER A 77 -16.24 -11.56 2.35
N VAL A 78 -15.00 -12.05 2.39
CA VAL A 78 -14.58 -13.35 1.86
C VAL A 78 -14.09 -14.23 2.99
N THR A 79 -14.64 -15.43 3.16
CA THR A 79 -14.11 -16.45 4.08
C THR A 79 -13.22 -17.42 3.30
N LEU A 80 -11.99 -17.64 3.76
CA LEU A 80 -11.04 -18.51 3.08
C LEU A 80 -11.33 -20.00 3.27
N SER A 81 -11.19 -20.77 2.20
CA SER A 81 -11.18 -22.23 2.23
C SER A 81 -9.94 -22.77 2.95
N GLU A 82 -9.90 -24.08 3.21
CA GLU A 82 -8.69 -24.71 3.76
C GLU A 82 -7.46 -24.48 2.87
N GLN A 83 -7.64 -24.44 1.55
CA GLN A 83 -6.56 -24.15 0.60
C GLN A 83 -6.07 -22.72 0.74
N GLY A 84 -6.98 -21.75 0.85
CA GLY A 84 -6.62 -20.36 1.14
C GLY A 84 -5.87 -20.24 2.48
N GLN A 85 -6.37 -20.90 3.52
CA GLN A 85 -5.78 -20.84 4.86
C GLN A 85 -4.36 -21.44 4.93
N LYS A 86 -4.06 -22.51 4.19
CA LYS A 86 -2.71 -23.10 4.10
C LYS A 86 -1.66 -22.12 3.59
N HIS A 87 -2.05 -21.18 2.72
CA HIS A 87 -1.15 -20.20 2.10
C HIS A 87 -1.14 -18.84 2.82
N LEU A 88 -1.78 -18.74 3.99
CA LEU A 88 -1.72 -17.52 4.79
C LEU A 88 -0.29 -17.22 5.24
N THR A 89 0.14 -15.99 5.01
CA THR A 89 1.44 -15.49 5.46
C THR A 89 1.32 -14.54 6.66
N TYR A 90 0.15 -13.93 6.87
CA TYR A 90 -0.13 -13.05 8.01
C TYR A 90 0.14 -13.67 9.39
N PRO A 91 -0.27 -14.92 9.69
CA PRO A 91 -0.02 -15.50 11.03
C PRO A 91 1.48 -15.61 11.32
N THR A 92 2.25 -16.04 10.31
CA THR A 92 3.71 -16.08 10.38
C THR A 92 4.31 -14.68 10.50
N ALA A 93 3.78 -13.69 9.77
CA ALA A 93 4.23 -12.30 9.88
C ALA A 93 4.06 -11.77 11.32
N ALA A 94 2.93 -12.10 11.97
CA ALA A 94 2.66 -11.74 13.37
C ALA A 94 3.65 -12.37 14.35
N GLU A 95 4.12 -13.61 14.12
CA GLU A 95 5.16 -14.26 14.94
C GLU A 95 6.50 -13.51 14.92
N TYR A 96 6.74 -12.70 13.88
CA TYR A 96 7.95 -11.87 13.71
C TYR A 96 7.68 -10.37 13.93
N ASP A 97 6.56 -10.01 14.56
CA ASP A 97 6.11 -8.62 14.80
C ASP A 97 6.02 -7.77 13.52
N ILE A 98 5.72 -8.39 12.37
CA ILE A 98 5.53 -7.71 11.09
C ILE A 98 4.08 -7.29 10.95
N GLY A 99 3.83 -5.99 10.83
CA GLY A 99 2.50 -5.42 10.65
C GLY A 99 2.26 -5.01 9.20
N PHE A 100 1.22 -5.54 8.57
CA PHE A 100 0.86 -5.15 7.21
C PHE A 100 0.10 -3.83 7.24
N HIS A 101 0.34 -2.98 6.23
CA HIS A 101 -0.32 -1.69 6.06
C HIS A 101 -1.24 -1.69 4.86
N GLU A 102 -0.75 -2.23 3.73
CA GLU A 102 -1.47 -2.27 2.47
C GLU A 102 -1.21 -3.65 1.85
N ILE A 103 -2.26 -4.27 1.34
CA ILE A 103 -2.21 -5.53 0.61
C ILE A 103 -3.02 -5.34 -0.67
N THR A 104 -2.34 -5.35 -1.80
CA THR A 104 -2.97 -5.20 -3.11
C THR A 104 -2.66 -6.41 -3.96
N VAL A 105 -3.71 -7.12 -4.36
CA VAL A 105 -3.64 -8.24 -5.28
C VAL A 105 -3.78 -7.68 -6.71
N MET A 106 -2.75 -7.89 -7.53
CA MET A 106 -2.76 -7.67 -9.00
C MET A 106 -2.27 -8.95 -9.66
N ALA A 107 -1.40 -8.92 -10.68
CA ALA A 107 -0.70 -10.11 -11.21
C ALA A 107 0.17 -10.83 -10.15
N VAL A 108 0.64 -10.09 -9.16
CA VAL A 108 1.30 -10.56 -7.94
C VAL A 108 0.69 -9.84 -6.74
N THR A 109 0.80 -10.41 -5.54
CA THR A 109 0.32 -9.74 -4.33
C THR A 109 1.41 -8.83 -3.79
N LYS A 110 1.16 -7.52 -3.81
CA LYS A 110 2.03 -6.49 -3.27
C LYS A 110 1.64 -6.21 -1.83
N ILE A 111 2.64 -6.18 -0.95
CA ILE A 111 2.44 -5.91 0.47
C ILE A 111 3.40 -4.80 0.90
N ARG A 112 2.84 -3.80 1.56
CA ARG A 112 3.59 -2.81 2.33
C ARG A 112 3.48 -3.17 3.80
N ALA A 113 4.62 -3.36 4.47
CA ALA A 113 4.65 -3.76 5.86
C ALA A 113 5.66 -2.96 6.69
N ARG A 114 5.32 -2.78 7.96
CA ARG A 114 6.26 -2.40 9.01
C ARG A 114 6.96 -3.65 9.53
N VAL A 115 8.28 -3.58 9.62
CA VAL A 115 9.13 -4.70 10.06
C VAL A 115 10.08 -4.21 11.16
N PRO A 116 10.23 -4.93 12.28
CA PRO A 116 11.08 -4.49 13.39
C PRO A 116 12.58 -4.50 13.06
N THR A 117 13.04 -5.49 12.28
CA THR A 117 14.45 -5.71 11.92
C THR A 117 14.60 -6.41 10.56
N ARG A 118 15.80 -6.38 9.97
CA ARG A 118 16.08 -7.12 8.73
C ARG A 118 16.06 -8.63 8.95
N GLU A 119 16.50 -9.06 10.13
CA GLU A 119 16.53 -10.46 10.55
C GLU A 119 15.10 -11.03 10.61
N ALA A 120 14.14 -10.28 11.15
CA ALA A 120 12.72 -10.64 11.14
C ALA A 120 12.16 -10.77 9.71
N LEU A 121 12.48 -9.81 8.82
CA LEU A 121 12.08 -9.89 7.41
C LEU A 121 12.63 -11.14 6.72
N PHE A 122 13.91 -11.46 6.94
CA PHE A 122 14.53 -12.62 6.31
C PHE A 122 13.98 -13.94 6.86
N ALA A 123 13.73 -14.03 8.17
CA ALA A 123 13.08 -15.19 8.75
C ALA A 123 11.67 -15.40 8.17
N TYR A 124 10.87 -14.33 8.10
CA TYR A 124 9.54 -14.37 7.47
C TYR A 124 9.59 -14.76 5.99
N ARG A 125 10.55 -14.21 5.22
CA ARG A 125 10.78 -14.59 3.82
C ARG A 125 11.11 -16.07 3.69
N ASP A 126 11.93 -16.60 4.58
CA ASP A 126 12.36 -17.99 4.51
C ASP A 126 11.17 -18.93 4.79
N VAL A 127 10.28 -18.60 5.73
CA VAL A 127 9.02 -19.33 5.92
C VAL A 127 8.09 -19.23 4.70
N CYS A 128 8.02 -18.07 4.03
CA CYS A 128 7.24 -17.97 2.79
C CYS A 128 7.78 -18.93 1.72
N ARG A 129 9.11 -19.04 1.59
CA ARG A 129 9.74 -19.95 0.64
C ARG A 129 9.51 -21.42 0.99
N GLU A 130 9.49 -21.78 2.27
CA GLU A 130 9.14 -23.12 2.74
C GLU A 130 7.69 -23.52 2.42
N LYS A 131 6.81 -22.52 2.26
CA LYS A 131 5.43 -22.70 1.79
C LYS A 131 5.29 -22.64 0.27
N ASP A 132 6.40 -22.66 -0.47
CA ASP A 132 6.44 -22.48 -1.93
C ASP A 132 5.79 -21.16 -2.39
N ILE A 133 5.92 -20.09 -1.59
CA ILE A 133 5.47 -18.74 -1.92
C ILE A 133 6.70 -17.90 -2.32
N PRO A 134 6.94 -17.66 -3.62
CA PRO A 134 7.96 -16.74 -4.09
C PRO A 134 7.85 -15.38 -3.38
N PHE A 135 9.01 -14.84 -2.97
CA PHE A 135 9.09 -13.61 -2.21
C PHE A 135 10.17 -12.70 -2.78
N ARG A 136 9.78 -11.50 -3.19
CA ARG A 136 10.67 -10.50 -3.79
C ARG A 136 10.55 -9.16 -3.07
N ILE A 137 11.62 -8.73 -2.42
CA ILE A 137 11.71 -7.37 -1.87
C ILE A 137 11.83 -6.39 -3.04
N GLN A 138 10.94 -5.41 -3.10
CA GLN A 138 10.98 -4.34 -4.09
C GLN A 138 11.72 -3.13 -3.53
N ARG A 139 11.34 -2.70 -2.33
CA ARG A 139 11.91 -1.52 -1.68
C ARG A 139 12.03 -1.71 -0.18
N LEU A 140 13.08 -1.13 0.42
CA LEU A 140 13.33 -1.19 1.85
C LEU A 140 13.81 0.18 2.33
N PHE A 141 13.07 0.74 3.28
CA PHE A 141 13.35 2.06 3.82
C PHE A 141 13.41 2.01 5.33
N ARG A 142 14.22 2.90 5.89
CA ARG A 142 14.17 3.16 7.33
C ARG A 142 12.91 3.95 7.62
N GLU A 143 12.23 3.63 8.70
CA GLU A 143 11.19 4.50 9.25
C GLU A 143 11.87 5.72 9.89
N SER A 144 12.54 6.54 9.07
CA SER A 144 13.12 7.82 9.44
C SER A 144 12.15 8.90 9.02
N ASN A 145 11.41 9.40 10.00
CA ASN A 145 10.34 10.38 9.92
C ASN A 145 9.18 9.98 8.97
N PRO A 146 7.97 9.69 9.46
CA PRO A 146 6.86 9.05 8.73
C PRO A 146 6.27 9.85 7.54
N SER A 147 6.96 10.87 7.03
CA SER A 147 6.41 11.86 6.12
C SER A 147 7.30 12.24 4.93
N SER A 148 8.60 11.92 4.89
CA SER A 148 9.39 12.12 3.67
C SER A 148 9.22 10.94 2.70
N ASP A 149 9.23 9.70 3.23
CA ASP A 149 9.25 8.51 2.39
C ASP A 149 7.86 8.06 1.87
N ARG A 150 6.77 8.39 2.59
CA ARG A 150 5.40 8.05 2.17
C ARG A 150 5.01 8.68 0.82
N TYR A 151 5.56 9.84 0.50
CA TYR A 151 5.15 10.64 -0.66
C TYR A 151 6.25 10.81 -1.70
N GLY A 152 7.35 10.04 -1.57
CA GLY A 152 8.48 10.10 -2.49
C GLY A 152 9.21 11.44 -2.50
N ILE A 153 9.13 12.23 -1.41
CA ILE A 153 9.80 13.53 -1.30
C ILE A 153 11.07 13.43 -0.46
N THR A 154 12.13 14.13 -0.87
CA THR A 154 13.34 14.20 -0.04
C THR A 154 13.11 15.09 1.18
N ASP A 155 13.91 14.94 2.24
CA ASP A 155 13.80 15.77 3.44
C ASP A 155 13.87 17.27 3.12
N SER A 156 14.77 17.68 2.22
CA SER A 156 14.86 19.07 1.79
C SER A 156 13.63 19.54 1.02
N GLN A 157 12.99 18.68 0.22
CA GLN A 157 11.74 19.02 -0.47
C GLN A 157 10.59 19.18 0.53
N ARG A 158 10.52 18.29 1.53
CA ARG A 158 9.55 18.36 2.61
C ARG A 158 9.70 19.64 3.43
N GLU A 159 10.90 19.96 3.86
CA GLU A 159 11.22 21.18 4.59
C GLU A 159 10.78 22.42 3.81
N ALA A 160 11.15 22.50 2.52
CA ALA A 160 10.75 23.62 1.68
C ALA A 160 9.22 23.76 1.53
N LEU A 161 8.51 22.64 1.37
CA LEU A 161 7.05 22.63 1.25
C LEU A 161 6.36 23.06 2.55
N LEU A 162 6.85 22.60 3.71
CA LEU A 162 6.29 22.95 5.00
C LEU A 162 6.52 24.41 5.35
N VAL A 163 7.74 24.93 5.18
CA VAL A 163 8.01 26.35 5.45
C VAL A 163 7.18 27.23 4.51
N ALA A 164 7.09 26.89 3.22
CA ALA A 164 6.23 27.63 2.29
C ALA A 164 4.75 27.58 2.71
N LEU A 165 4.26 26.44 3.21
CA LEU A 165 2.89 26.30 3.68
C LEU A 165 2.62 27.11 4.95
N GLU A 166 3.49 27.01 5.94
CA GLU A 166 3.37 27.69 7.23
C GLU A 166 3.43 29.22 7.08
N GLU A 167 4.26 29.72 6.15
CA GLU A 167 4.38 31.15 5.84
C GLU A 167 3.25 31.67 4.91
N GLY A 168 2.29 30.82 4.54
CA GLY A 168 1.14 31.21 3.71
C GLY A 168 1.48 31.46 2.24
N TYR A 169 2.55 30.84 1.71
CA TYR A 169 2.94 30.98 0.30
C TYR A 169 1.89 30.44 -0.67
N PHE A 170 1.11 29.44 -0.22
CA PHE A 170 0.06 28.80 -1.00
C PHE A 170 -1.33 29.43 -0.81
N ASP A 171 -1.48 30.41 0.08
CA ASP A 171 -2.76 31.04 0.39
C ASP A 171 -3.26 32.01 -0.69
N VAL A 172 -4.55 32.33 -0.61
CA VAL A 172 -5.18 33.36 -1.45
C VAL A 172 -5.94 34.36 -0.55
N PRO A 173 -5.46 35.60 -0.37
CA PRO A 173 -4.19 36.14 -0.87
C PRO A 173 -2.98 35.50 -0.16
N ARG A 174 -1.81 35.48 -0.83
CA ARG A 174 -0.59 34.92 -0.25
C ARG A 174 -0.13 35.71 0.97
N GLY A 175 0.25 35.00 2.03
CA GLY A 175 0.88 35.57 3.23
C GLY A 175 2.35 35.93 3.05
N THR A 176 3.04 35.30 2.09
CA THR A 176 4.48 35.50 1.84
C THR A 176 4.86 35.46 0.35
N THR A 177 6.13 35.72 0.04
CA THR A 177 6.71 35.62 -1.30
C THR A 177 7.72 34.47 -1.39
N LEU A 178 7.97 33.97 -2.60
CA LEU A 178 8.96 32.92 -2.83
C LEU A 178 10.36 33.35 -2.36
N SER A 179 10.71 34.63 -2.53
CA SER A 179 12.01 35.16 -2.12
C SER A 179 12.16 35.18 -0.60
N ALA A 180 11.11 35.53 0.14
CA ALA A 180 11.13 35.54 1.61
C ALA A 180 11.30 34.12 2.18
N VAL A 181 10.56 33.14 1.63
CA VAL A 181 10.73 31.72 2.03
C VAL A 181 12.13 31.20 1.66
N ALA A 182 12.69 31.64 0.53
CA ALA A 182 14.04 31.26 0.11
C ALA A 182 15.12 31.81 1.04
N GLU A 183 14.96 33.05 1.50
CA GLU A 183 15.84 33.69 2.48
C GLU A 183 15.83 32.95 3.83
N GLN A 184 14.64 32.55 4.31
CA GLN A 184 14.50 31.76 5.55
C GLN A 184 15.21 30.40 5.47
N LEU A 185 15.31 29.82 4.27
CA LEU A 185 15.96 28.52 4.02
C LEU A 185 17.42 28.65 3.57
N ASP A 186 17.98 29.86 3.55
CA ASP A 186 19.35 30.18 3.09
C ASP A 186 19.66 29.58 1.70
N ILE A 187 18.72 29.70 0.76
CA ILE A 187 18.87 29.27 -0.63
C ILE A 187 18.39 30.34 -1.61
N SER A 188 18.75 30.21 -2.89
CA SER A 188 18.22 31.12 -3.90
C SER A 188 16.73 30.86 -4.19
N ALA A 189 15.99 31.91 -4.55
CA ALA A 189 14.60 31.79 -4.97
C ALA A 189 14.41 30.79 -6.14
N GLN A 190 15.39 30.70 -7.05
CA GLN A 190 15.38 29.72 -8.14
C GLN A 190 15.55 28.28 -7.62
N ALA A 191 16.47 28.07 -6.67
CA ALA A 191 16.67 26.77 -6.02
C ALA A 191 15.42 26.33 -5.25
N LEU A 192 14.79 27.25 -4.49
CA LEU A 192 13.53 26.98 -3.82
C LEU A 192 12.42 26.66 -4.82
N SER A 193 12.27 27.45 -5.89
CA SER A 193 11.26 27.20 -6.93
C SER A 193 11.39 25.80 -7.55
N ALA A 194 12.62 25.38 -7.87
CA ALA A 194 12.87 24.05 -8.40
C ALA A 194 12.61 22.95 -7.36
N ARG A 195 12.94 23.19 -6.10
CA ARG A 195 12.73 22.25 -4.99
C ARG A 195 11.24 22.06 -4.69
N LEU A 196 10.46 23.14 -4.64
CA LEU A 196 8.99 23.10 -4.50
C LEU A 196 8.35 22.36 -5.67
N ARG A 197 8.73 22.69 -6.92
CA ARG A 197 8.19 21.99 -8.11
C ARG A 197 8.45 20.48 -8.07
N ARG A 198 9.67 20.05 -7.70
CA ARG A 198 9.99 18.61 -7.58
C ARG A 198 9.22 17.96 -6.44
N GLY A 199 9.13 18.61 -5.28
CA GLY A 199 8.37 18.12 -4.14
C GLY A 199 6.88 17.96 -4.47
N GLN A 200 6.26 18.96 -5.12
CA GLN A 200 4.86 18.91 -5.57
C GLN A 200 4.63 17.82 -6.62
N ALA A 201 5.54 17.68 -7.59
CA ALA A 201 5.43 16.63 -8.60
C ALA A 201 5.50 15.24 -7.97
N ASN A 202 6.44 15.01 -7.05
CA ASN A 202 6.56 13.75 -6.34
C ASN A 202 5.32 13.47 -5.47
N LEU A 203 4.82 14.47 -4.74
CA LEU A 203 3.55 14.35 -3.99
C LEU A 203 2.43 13.92 -4.93
N LEU A 204 2.18 14.67 -6.02
CA LEU A 204 1.12 14.36 -6.98
C LEU A 204 1.30 12.98 -7.62
N GLN A 205 2.53 12.55 -7.89
CA GLN A 205 2.79 11.21 -8.44
C GLN A 205 2.44 10.09 -7.45
N ASN A 206 2.73 10.29 -6.16
CA ASN A 206 2.57 9.28 -5.12
C ASN A 206 1.25 9.42 -4.33
N THR A 207 0.41 10.41 -4.62
CA THR A 207 -0.91 10.57 -3.96
C THR A 207 -2.08 10.69 -4.93
N VAL A 208 -1.90 11.32 -6.09
CA VAL A 208 -2.99 11.57 -7.06
C VAL A 208 -2.81 10.74 -8.33
N SER A 209 -1.55 10.47 -8.71
CA SER A 209 -1.20 9.66 -9.88
C SER A 209 -0.92 8.21 -9.50
N GLU A 210 -1.49 7.72 -8.39
CA GLU A 210 -1.87 6.30 -8.34
C GLU A 210 -2.68 6.05 -9.61
N ARG A 211 -1.97 5.59 -10.63
CA ARG A 211 -2.52 5.17 -11.90
C ARG A 211 -3.43 4.01 -11.52
N THR A 212 -4.70 4.30 -11.27
CA THR A 212 -5.78 3.46 -11.77
C THR A 212 -5.43 3.27 -13.24
N PRO A 213 -4.96 2.08 -13.66
CA PRO A 213 -4.79 1.82 -15.08
C PRO A 213 -6.19 1.94 -15.67
N SER A 214 -6.38 2.93 -16.55
CA SER A 214 -7.50 2.95 -17.49
C SER A 214 -7.42 1.79 -18.45
#